data_AF-A0AAU6JT87-F1
#
_entry.id   AF-A0AAU6JT87-F1
#
_cell.length_a   1.000
_cell.length_b   1.000
_cell.length_c   1.000
_cell.angle_alpha   90.00
_cell.angle_beta   90.00
_cell.angle_gamma   90.00
#
_symmetry.space_group_name_H-M   'P 1'
#
loop_
_entity.id
_entity.type
_entity.pdbx_description
1 polymer ?
#
loop_
_entity_poly.entity_id
_entity_poly.type
_entity_poly.pdbx_seq_one_letter_code
_entity_poly.pdbx_strand_id
1 'polypeptide(L)'
;MSGSLRSTHLYETHVTVRRETSAEAELLDRWATATGLKLTRIVLARGRIPAQPMLTRTGSPSYAGESARARSGSSRTGWCGR
;
A
#
# COMPACT_ATOMS: atom_id res chain seq x y z
N MET A 1 -8.23 -14.18 -27.44
CA MET A 1 -6.97 -14.28 -26.68
C MET A 1 -6.63 -12.88 -26.17
N SER A 2 -6.90 -12.56 -24.90
CA SER A 2 -6.53 -11.25 -24.35
C SER A 2 -5.03 -11.23 -24.08
N GLY A 3 -4.26 -10.68 -25.02
CA GLY A 3 -2.85 -10.39 -24.81
C GLY A 3 -2.71 -9.34 -23.72
N SER A 4 -2.37 -9.76 -22.50
CA SER A 4 -1.97 -8.80 -21.46
C SER A 4 -0.68 -8.16 -21.93
N LEU A 5 -0.75 -6.89 -22.35
CA LEU A 5 0.43 -6.07 -22.59
C LEU A 5 1.32 -6.14 -21.34
N ARG A 6 2.55 -6.63 -21.54
CA ARG A 6 3.57 -6.67 -20.49
C ARG A 6 4.46 -5.45 -20.66
N SER A 7 4.69 -4.77 -19.56
CA SER A 7 5.58 -3.62 -19.49
C SER A 7 7.01 -4.09 -19.18
N THR A 8 8.01 -3.36 -19.67
CA THR A 8 9.42 -3.51 -19.27
C THR A 8 9.67 -2.94 -17.87
N HIS A 9 8.76 -2.12 -17.36
CA HIS A 9 8.73 -1.62 -15.98
C HIS A 9 7.65 -2.35 -15.17
N LEU A 10 7.89 -2.49 -13.86
CA LEU A 10 6.91 -3.05 -12.95
C LEU A 10 5.83 -2.01 -12.61
N TYR A 11 4.57 -2.43 -12.61
CA TYR A 11 3.49 -1.67 -12.00
C TYR A 11 3.57 -1.85 -10.48
N GLU A 12 3.21 -0.82 -9.72
CA GLU A 12 3.17 -0.88 -8.26
C GLU A 12 1.78 -0.47 -7.75
N THR A 13 1.40 -1.01 -6.59
CA THR A 13 0.18 -0.58 -5.89
C THR A 13 0.57 0.20 -4.65
N HIS A 14 0.00 1.40 -4.51
CA HIS A 14 0.12 2.24 -3.34
C HIS A 14 -1.22 2.27 -2.60
N VAL A 15 -1.22 1.88 -1.33
CA VAL A 15 -2.42 1.87 -0.48
C VAL A 15 -2.24 2.92 0.61
N THR A 16 -3.08 3.95 0.60
CA THR A 16 -3.14 4.93 1.69
C THR A 16 -3.85 4.32 2.88
N VAL A 17 -3.18 4.31 4.03
CA VAL A 17 -3.76 3.83 5.29
C VAL A 17 -4.47 4.99 5.98
N ARG A 18 -5.66 4.72 6.50
CA ARG A 18 -6.44 5.71 7.23
C ARG A 18 -5.71 6.07 8.54
N ARG A 19 -5.72 7.37 8.86
CA ARG A 19 -5.34 8.02 10.13
C ARG A 19 -5.00 7.03 11.26
N GLU A 20 -3.75 7.07 11.68
CA GLU A 20 -3.21 6.29 12.79
C GLU A 20 -2.87 7.22 13.96
N THR A 21 -3.12 6.74 15.17
CA THR A 21 -2.49 7.23 16.40
C THR A 21 -1.00 6.89 16.39
N SER A 22 -0.22 7.51 17.27
CA SER A 22 1.21 7.21 17.38
C SER A 22 1.50 5.74 17.74
N ALA A 23 0.63 5.09 18.51
CA ALA A 23 0.76 3.67 18.84
C ALA A 23 0.47 2.76 17.63
N GLU A 24 -0.57 3.08 16.86
CA GLU A 24 -0.89 2.37 15.61
C GLU A 24 0.21 2.54 14.56
N ALA A 25 0.88 3.69 14.55
CA ALA A 25 1.98 3.98 13.62
C ALA A 25 3.19 3.04 13.77
N GLU A 26 3.52 2.63 15.00
CA GLU A 26 4.60 1.65 15.26
C GLU A 26 4.16 0.22 14.92
N LEU A 27 2.90 -0.11 15.24
CA LEU A 27 2.32 -1.40 14.89
C LEU A 27 2.23 -1.57 13.35
N LEU A 28 1.91 -0.50 12.62
CA LEU A 28 1.87 -0.50 11.15
C LEU A 28 3.26 -0.76 10.58
N ASP A 29 4.28 -0.13 11.15
CA ASP A 29 5.67 -0.30 10.70
C ASP A 29 6.15 -1.75 10.88
N ARG A 30 5.89 -2.34 12.05
CA ARG A 30 6.17 -3.77 12.31
C ARG A 30 5.41 -4.68 11.35
N TRP A 31 4.13 -4.40 11.14
CA TRP A 31 3.28 -5.19 10.27
C TRP A 31 3.70 -5.09 8.78
N ALA A 32 4.06 -3.90 8.32
CA ALA A 32 4.55 -3.67 6.96
C ALA A 32 5.85 -4.44 6.72
N THR A 33 6.78 -4.37 7.68
CA THR A 33 8.03 -5.15 7.65
C THR A 33 7.75 -6.65 7.59
N ALA A 34 6.88 -7.17 8.47
CA ALA A 34 6.54 -8.60 8.52
C ALA A 34 5.87 -9.10 7.23
N THR A 35 5.17 -8.23 6.50
CA THR A 35 4.48 -8.56 5.25
C THR A 35 5.31 -8.22 3.99
N GLY A 36 6.52 -7.70 4.16
CA GLY A 36 7.39 -7.30 3.05
C GLY A 36 6.87 -6.08 2.27
N LEU A 37 5.99 -5.28 2.87
CA LEU A 37 5.49 -4.05 2.28
C LEU A 37 6.36 -2.88 2.72
N LYS A 38 6.68 -1.98 1.79
CA LYS A 38 7.37 -0.74 2.12
C LYS A 38 6.36 0.24 2.72
N LEU A 39 6.64 0.77 3.91
CA LEU A 39 5.89 1.86 4.51
C LEU A 39 6.56 3.21 4.21
N THR A 40 5.80 4.15 3.64
CA THR A 40 6.22 5.55 3.47
C THR A 40 5.25 6.45 4.23
N ARG A 41 5.77 7.28 5.14
CA ARG A 41 4.94 8.25 5.88
C ARG A 41 5.16 9.66 5.31
N ILE A 42 4.14 10.20 4.67
CA ILE A 42 4.17 11.57 4.15
C ILE A 42 3.62 12.48 5.25
N VAL A 43 4.48 13.33 5.81
CA VAL A 43 4.06 14.38 6.76
C VAL A 43 3.59 15.59 5.97
N LEU A 44 2.34 15.97 6.15
CA LEU A 44 1.77 17.11 5.43
C LEU A 44 1.97 18.38 6.26
N ALA A 45 2.71 19.35 5.70
CA ALA A 45 3.06 20.58 6.42
C ALA A 45 1.84 21.43 6.83
N ARG A 46 0.69 21.28 6.17
CA ARG A 46 -0.58 21.96 6.50
C ARG A 46 -1.78 21.06 6.15
N GLY A 47 -2.69 20.87 7.10
CA GLY A 47 -3.94 20.14 6.88
C GLY A 47 -4.52 19.49 8.13
N ARG A 48 -5.80 19.08 8.09
CA ARG A 48 -6.45 18.34 9.18
C ARG A 48 -5.89 16.92 9.37
N ILE A 49 -5.02 16.44 8.48
CA ILE A 49 -4.39 15.12 8.54
C ILE A 49 -2.87 15.36 8.58
N PRO A 50 -2.21 15.14 9.73
CA PRO A 50 -0.80 15.48 9.93
C PRO A 50 0.12 14.51 9.19
N ALA A 51 -0.35 13.31 8.89
CA ALA A 51 0.41 12.30 8.16
C ALA A 51 -0.50 11.41 7.31
N GLN A 52 -0.02 11.06 6.12
CA GLN A 52 -0.60 10.06 5.23
C GLN A 52 0.38 8.89 5.08
N PRO A 53 0.22 7.82 5.88
CA PRO A 53 0.96 6.58 5.68
C PRO A 53 0.50 5.89 4.39
N MET A 54 1.46 5.42 3.61
CA MET A 54 1.25 4.67 2.36
C MET A 54 2.04 3.37 2.40
N LEU A 55 1.35 2.26 2.14
CA LEU A 55 1.96 0.96 1.93
C LEU A 55 2.21 0.78 0.43
N THR A 56 3.45 0.50 0.07
CA THR A 56 3.84 0.18 -1.30
C THR A 56 4.02 -1.32 -1.42
N ARG A 57 3.28 -1.92 -2.35
CA ARG A 57 3.49 -3.29 -2.80
C ARG A 57 4.25 -3.26 -4.12
N THR A 58 5.44 -3.85 -4.12
CA THR A 58 6.22 -4.08 -5.35
C THR A 58 5.43 -5.00 -6.27
N GLY A 59 5.28 -4.64 -7.53
CA GLY A 59 4.23 -5.25 -8.34
C GLY A 59 4.67 -5.92 -9.62
N SER A 60 3.66 -6.05 -10.48
CA SER A 60 3.59 -6.99 -11.59
C SER A 60 4.04 -6.36 -12.91
N PRO A 61 4.56 -7.15 -13.87
CA PRO A 61 4.84 -6.68 -15.22
C PRO A 61 3.55 -6.43 -16.05
N SER A 62 2.37 -6.69 -15.49
CA SER A 62 1.06 -6.47 -16.12
C SER A 62 0.16 -5.59 -15.25
N TYR A 63 -0.41 -4.55 -15.85
CA TYR A 63 -1.41 -3.70 -15.23
C TYR A 63 -2.67 -4.46 -14.82
N ALA A 64 -3.18 -5.35 -15.68
CA ALA A 64 -4.35 -6.17 -15.37
C ALA A 64 -4.08 -7.07 -14.15
N GLY A 65 -2.88 -7.66 -14.08
CA GLY A 65 -2.44 -8.44 -12.92
C GLY A 65 -2.35 -7.60 -11.64
N GLU A 66 -1.74 -6.41 -11.71
CA GLU A 66 -1.57 -5.55 -10.54
C GLU A 66 -2.91 -4.97 -10.05
N SER A 67 -3.76 -4.50 -10.96
CA SER A 67 -5.08 -3.94 -10.64
C SER A 67 -6.05 -4.97 -10.06
N ALA A 68 -5.98 -6.24 -10.49
CA ALA A 68 -6.75 -7.33 -9.87
C ALA A 68 -6.27 -7.58 -8.44
N ARG A 69 -4.94 -7.67 -8.23
CA ARG A 69 -4.34 -7.84 -6.90
C ARG A 69 -4.61 -6.67 -5.96
N ALA A 70 -4.69 -5.44 -6.48
CA ALA A 70 -5.04 -4.26 -5.71
C ALA A 70 -6.48 -4.36 -5.19
N ARG A 71 -7.43 -4.70 -6.08
CA ARG A 71 -8.85 -4.88 -5.71
C ARG A 71 -9.07 -6.01 -4.71
N SER A 72 -8.36 -7.14 -4.86
CA SER A 72 -8.43 -8.25 -3.90
C SER A 72 -7.77 -7.93 -2.55
N GLY A 73 -6.82 -6.99 -2.52
CA GLY A 73 -6.10 -6.57 -1.32
C GLY A 73 -6.80 -5.46 -0.54
N SER A 74 -7.54 -4.55 -1.18
CA SER A 74 -8.20 -3.41 -0.50
C SER A 74 -9.26 -3.81 0.53
N SER A 75 -9.83 -5.01 0.44
CA SER A 75 -10.76 -5.56 1.43
C SER A 75 -10.08 -6.44 2.49
N ARG A 76 -8.77 -6.71 2.34
CA ARG A 76 -8.02 -7.62 3.20
C ARG A 76 -6.53 -7.30 3.19
N THR A 77 -6.16 -6.05 3.47
CA THR A 77 -4.76 -5.77 3.82
C THR A 77 -4.42 -6.41 5.16
N GLY A 78 -5.37 -6.93 5.94
CA GLY A 78 -5.09 -7.60 7.22
C GLY A 78 -4.62 -6.65 8.33
N TRP A 79 -4.28 -5.42 7.99
CA TRP A 79 -4.07 -4.34 8.92
C TRP A 79 -5.40 -3.94 9.59
N CYS A 80 -5.55 -4.28 10.87
CA CYS A 80 -6.75 -4.01 11.67
C CYS A 80 -6.54 -2.93 12.76
N GLY A 81 -5.37 -2.28 12.81
CA GLY A 81 -5.07 -1.20 13.76
C GLY A 81 -5.27 -1.56 15.23
N ARG A 82 -5.10 -2.84 15.60
CA ARG A 82 -5.40 -3.34 16.95
C ARG A 82 -4.14 -3.74 17.70
#